data_AF-A0A2G2AA62-F1
#
_entry.id   AF-A0A2G2AA62-F1
#
_cell.length_a   1.000
_cell.length_b   1.000
_cell.length_c   1.000
_cell.angle_alpha   90.00
_cell.angle_beta   90.00
_cell.angle_gamma   90.00
#
_symmetry.space_group_name_H-M   'P 1'
#
loop_
_entity.id
_entity.type
_entity.pdbx_description
1 polymer ?
#
loop_
_entity_poly.entity_id
_entity_poly.type
_entity_poly.pdbx_seq_one_letter_code
_entity_poly.pdbx_strand_id
1 'polypeptide(L)' 'MKWALVVYFMTVSGWQSAETLGKDKLGWGSMVYETYQQCSSQARMFNTNRATMFKEDPEYGRRVKAKCERVEK' A
#
# COMPACT_ATOMS: atom_id res chain seq x y z
N MET A 1 -6.67 -1.81 -19.05
CA MET A 1 -7.00 -1.09 -17.79
C MET A 1 -5.85 -1.27 -16.82
N LYS A 2 -5.39 -0.21 -16.17
CA LYS A 2 -4.24 -0.26 -15.25
C LYS A 2 -4.70 -0.36 -13.80
N TRP A 3 -3.80 -0.82 -12.94
CA TRP A 3 -4.05 -1.03 -11.52
C TRP A 3 -2.94 -0.42 -10.68
N ALA A 4 -3.28 0.40 -9.70
CA ALA A 4 -2.35 0.99 -8.77
C ALA A 4 -2.29 0.15 -7.49
N LEU A 5 -1.08 -0.24 -7.09
CA LEU A 5 -0.79 -0.69 -5.74
C LEU A 5 -0.65 0.54 -4.86
N VAL A 6 -1.65 0.76 -4.01
CA VAL A 6 -1.75 1.89 -3.09
C VAL A 6 -1.47 1.38 -1.68
N VAL A 7 -0.58 2.07 -0.97
CA VAL A 7 -0.32 1.81 0.45
C VAL A 7 -1.24 2.66 1.31
N TYR A 8 -1.85 2.04 2.30
CA TYR A 8 -2.76 2.65 3.26
C TYR A 8 -2.19 2.56 4.67
N PHE A 9 -2.42 3.61 5.46
CA PHE A 9 -2.03 3.71 6.86
C PHE A 9 -3.27 3.87 7.73
N MET A 10 -3.31 3.18 8.87
CA MET A 10 -4.38 3.33 9.85
C MET A 10 -4.14 4.62 10.65
N THR A 11 -5.12 5.51 10.63
CA THR A 11 -5.13 6.77 11.37
C THR A 11 -6.33 6.84 12.30
N VAL A 12 -6.44 7.92 13.09
CA VAL A 12 -7.63 8.21 13.90
C VAL A 12 -8.90 8.33 13.07
N SER A 13 -8.78 8.77 11.81
CA SER A 13 -9.88 8.89 10.85
C SER A 13 -10.11 7.61 10.03
N GLY A 14 -9.46 6.50 10.41
CA GLY A 14 -9.48 5.24 9.68
C GLY A 14 -8.34 5.09 8.68
N TRP A 15 -8.50 4.19 7.71
CA TRP A 15 -7.49 3.92 6.68
C TRP A 15 -7.41 5.06 5.68
N GLN A 16 -6.22 5.62 5.50
CA GLN A 16 -5.94 6.71 4.55
C GLN A 16 -4.80 6.31 3.63
N SER A 17 -4.86 6.68 2.35
CA SER A 17 -3.81 6.35 1.39
C SER A 17 -2.53 7.14 1.68
N ALA A 18 -1.40 6.64 1.20
CA ALA A 18 -0.12 7.34 1.28
C ALA A 18 -0.21 8.75 0.67
N GLU A 19 -0.93 8.90 -0.44
CA GLU A 19 -1.18 10.17 -1.11
C GLU A 19 -1.99 11.14 -0.25
N THR A 20 -3.10 10.69 0.36
CA THR A 20 -3.90 11.55 1.26
C THR A 20 -3.09 12.05 2.45
N LEU A 21 -2.10 11.26 2.90
CA LEU A 21 -1.22 11.62 4.00
C LEU A 21 0.06 12.35 3.56
N GLY A 22 0.24 12.63 2.27
CA GLY A 22 1.47 13.25 1.72
C GLY A 22 2.73 12.38 1.86
N LYS A 23 2.57 11.07 2.13
CA LYS A 23 3.66 10.09 2.25
C LYS A 23 4.15 9.58 0.90
N ASP A 24 3.41 9.81 -0.16
CA ASP A 24 3.84 9.61 -1.55
C ASP A 24 5.20 10.29 -1.83
N LYS A 25 5.38 11.51 -1.31
CA LYS A 25 6.62 12.30 -1.40
C LYS A 25 7.78 11.73 -0.58
N LEU A 26 7.49 10.78 0.33
CA LEU A 26 8.45 10.10 1.18
C LEU A 26 8.74 8.67 0.68
N GLY A 27 8.47 8.39 -0.59
CA GLY A 27 8.75 7.10 -1.22
C GLY A 27 7.62 6.07 -1.08
N TRP A 28 6.46 6.44 -0.53
CA TRP A 28 5.28 5.56 -0.45
C TRP A 28 4.31 5.75 -1.62
N GLY A 29 4.79 6.28 -2.74
CA GLY A 29 3.99 6.51 -3.94
C GLY A 29 3.39 5.22 -4.48
N SER A 30 2.21 5.34 -5.09
CA SER A 30 1.51 4.21 -5.71
C SER A 30 2.31 3.65 -6.89
N MET A 31 2.36 2.31 -7.02
CA MET A 31 2.99 1.65 -8.17
C MET A 31 1.94 1.17 -9.16
N VAL A 32 2.09 1.48 -10.44
CA VAL A 32 1.10 1.13 -11.47
C VAL A 32 1.52 -0.12 -12.23
N TYR A 33 0.58 -1.05 -12.39
CA TYR A 33 0.72 -2.30 -13.13
C TYR A 33 -0.29 -2.38 -14.27
N GLU A 34 0.06 -3.13 -15.32
CA GLU A 34 -0.80 -3.31 -16.50
C GLU A 34 -1.96 -4.27 -16.23
N THR A 35 -1.80 -5.20 -15.28
CA THR A 35 -2.84 -6.19 -14.95
C THR A 35 -3.12 -6.24 -13.44
N TYR A 36 -4.35 -6.64 -13.11
CA TYR A 36 -4.75 -6.89 -11.72
C TYR A 36 -3.88 -7.98 -11.07
N GLN A 37 -3.52 -9.02 -11.82
CA GLN A 37 -2.73 -10.15 -11.31
C GLN A 37 -1.33 -9.71 -10.86
N GLN A 38 -0.66 -8.85 -11.64
CA GLN A 38 0.63 -8.28 -11.28
C GLN A 38 0.51 -7.45 -9.99
N CYS A 39 -0.46 -6.53 -9.95
CA CYS A 39 -0.70 -5.71 -8.76
C CYS A 39 -1.01 -6.57 -7.53
N SER A 40 -1.95 -7.51 -7.65
CA SER A 40 -2.43 -8.32 -6.53
C SER A 40 -1.32 -9.22 -5.97
N SER A 41 -0.42 -9.71 -6.82
CA SER A 41 0.76 -10.47 -6.38
C SER A 41 1.66 -9.61 -5.49
N GLN A 42 1.94 -8.38 -5.93
CA GLN A 42 2.79 -7.42 -5.20
C GLN A 42 2.12 -6.95 -3.89
N ALA A 43 0.82 -6.68 -3.91
CA ALA A 43 0.07 -6.33 -2.70
C ALA A 43 0.07 -7.48 -1.68
N ARG A 44 -0.09 -8.72 -2.14
CA ARG A 44 0.01 -9.90 -1.28
C ARG A 44 1.40 -10.03 -0.67
N MET A 45 2.46 -9.90 -1.47
CA MET A 45 3.84 -9.98 -0.99
C MET A 45 4.12 -8.92 0.08
N PHE A 46 3.73 -7.66 -0.17
CA PHE A 46 3.84 -6.58 0.81
C PHE A 46 3.09 -6.91 2.11
N ASN A 47 1.82 -7.34 2.01
CA ASN A 47 0.98 -7.60 3.18
C ASN A 47 1.44 -8.81 4.01
N THR A 48 2.09 -9.80 3.39
CA THR A 48 2.73 -10.92 4.09
C THR A 48 3.99 -10.48 4.82
N ASN A 49 4.79 -9.62 4.18
CA ASN A 49 6.12 -9.25 4.70
C ASN A 49 6.12 -8.02 5.59
N ARG A 50 5.04 -7.22 5.64
CA ARG A 50 4.99 -5.96 6.42
C ARG A 50 5.39 -6.14 7.89
N ALA A 51 5.06 -7.26 8.52
CA ALA A 51 5.45 -7.53 9.91
C ALA A 51 6.98 -7.66 10.09
N THR A 52 7.69 -8.19 9.08
CA THR A 52 9.15 -8.32 9.10
C THR A 52 9.86 -7.11 8.47
N MET A 53 9.16 -6.27 7.71
CA MET A 53 9.68 -4.97 7.23
C MET A 53 9.78 -3.96 8.38
N PHE A 54 8.85 -4.01 9.34
CA PHE A 54 8.82 -3.12 10.50
C PHE A 54 9.21 -3.88 11.79
N LYS A 55 10.36 -4.57 11.79
CA LYS A 55 10.83 -5.37 12.94
C LYS A 55 10.92 -4.58 14.24
N GLU A 56 11.29 -3.30 14.15
CA GLU A 56 11.43 -2.42 15.32
C GLU A 56 10.08 -1.97 15.89
N ASP A 57 9.00 -1.99 15.09
CA ASP A 57 7.62 -1.77 15.52
C ASP A 57 6.65 -2.69 14.74
N PRO A 58 6.44 -3.93 15.20
CA PRO A 58 5.55 -4.88 14.55
C PRO A 58 4.08 -4.43 14.53
N GLU A 59 3.65 -3.60 15.51
CA GLU A 59 2.31 -3.03 15.56
C GLU A 59 2.12 -1.96 14.47
N TYR A 60 3.18 -1.25 14.08
CA TYR A 60 3.15 -0.42 12.87
C TYR A 60 2.86 -1.25 11.63
N GLY A 61 3.45 -2.45 11.50
CA GLY A 61 3.14 -3.36 10.38
C GLY A 61 1.67 -3.73 10.28
N ARG A 62 0.95 -3.84 11.40
CA ARG A 62 -0.52 -4.06 11.38
C ARG A 62 -1.30 -2.83 10.90
N ARG A 63 -0.75 -1.64 11.11
CA ARG A 63 -1.32 -0.33 10.74
C ARG A 63 -0.93 0.14 9.34
N VAL A 64 -0.28 -0.69 8.53
CA VAL A 64 0.05 -0.39 7.13
C VAL A 64 -0.41 -1.54 6.22
N LYS A 65 -1.09 -1.28 5.10
CA LYS A 65 -1.50 -2.34 4.16
C LYS A 65 -1.42 -1.86 2.71
N ALA A 66 -1.15 -2.75 1.78
CA ALA A 66 -1.23 -2.47 0.34
C ALA A 66 -2.55 -3.00 -0.24
N LYS A 67 -3.15 -2.27 -1.18
CA LYS A 67 -4.35 -2.65 -1.92
C LYS A 67 -4.22 -2.27 -3.39
N CYS A 68 -4.79 -3.08 -4.26
CA CYS A 68 -4.91 -2.76 -5.68
C CYS A 68 -6.18 -1.98 -5.97
N GLU A 69 -6.03 -0.86 -6.64
CA GLU A 69 -7.12 0.02 -7.03
C GLU A 69 -7.10 0.23 -8.54
N ARG A 70 -8.29 0.32 -9.15
CA ARG A 70 -8.41 0.56 -10.58
C ARG A 70 -7.96 1.97 -10.87
N VAL A 71 -7.10 2.14 -11.87
CA VAL A 71 -6.73 3.44 -12.41
C VAL A 71 -7.52 3.62 -13.69
N GLU A 72 -8.58 4.42 -13.60
CA GLU A 72 -9.26 4.94 -14.79
C GLU A 72 -8.46 6.17 -15.22
N LYS A 73 -7.83 6.07 -16.40
CA LYS A 73 -7.26 7.23 -17.08
C LYS A 73 -8.38 7.97 -17.80
#